data_AF-A0A919S840-F1
#
_entry.id   AF-A0A919S840-F1
#
_cell.length_a   1.000
_cell.length_b   1.000
_cell.length_c   1.000
_cell.angle_alpha   90.00
_cell.angle_beta   90.00
_cell.angle_gamma   90.00
#
_symmetry.space_group_name_H-M   'P 1'
#
loop_
_entity.id
_entity.type
_entity.pdbx_description
1 polymer ?
#
loop_
_entity_poly.entity_id
_entity_poly.type
_entity_poly.pdbx_seq_one_letter_code
_entity_poly.pdbx_strand_id
1 'polypeptide(L)'
;MSYDLYFWPSGAASNPRRLAERLADEKGGDLLPDQRVLSFRAELLRRWPGLADRIAPWHHDLGSRQPWGRADLADRFVGVTLPYGWADTSVLPALAGAFGLDSYDPQVEQLLSAWARPQDRRVLDGLAQVGGWVGEEHLVRLLRQISTYIGYAYDDLDEAALTGALEGTNDEAADGWFDYPLAGTPPLLILLAQPPGSAVVSVRVEGTMDLVLATRIETLLDIL
;
A
#
# COMPACT_ATOMS: atom_id res chain seq x y z
N MET A 1 18.46 14.44 5.37
CA MET A 1 17.90 13.70 4.22
C MET A 1 16.45 14.13 4.07
N SER A 2 16.06 14.55 2.87
CA SER A 2 14.68 14.82 2.49
C SER A 2 14.33 13.94 1.30
N TYR A 3 13.05 13.73 1.06
CA TYR A 3 12.58 13.02 -0.11
C TYR A 3 11.35 13.71 -0.68
N ASP A 4 11.09 13.47 -1.96
CA ASP A 4 10.10 14.20 -2.73
C ASP A 4 8.99 13.26 -3.15
N LEU A 5 7.74 13.69 -2.97
CA LEU A 5 6.57 12.99 -3.50
C LEU A 5 5.89 13.85 -4.54
N TYR A 6 5.46 13.24 -5.63
CA TYR A 6 4.80 13.93 -6.72
C TYR A 6 3.37 13.43 -6.88
N PHE A 7 2.45 14.34 -7.12
CA PHE A 7 1.02 14.08 -7.26
C PHE A 7 0.47 14.78 -8.49
N TRP A 8 -0.32 14.08 -9.30
CA TRP A 8 -0.88 14.63 -10.55
C TRP A 8 -2.23 13.97 -10.89
N PRO A 9 -3.03 14.55 -11.81
CA PRO A 9 -4.29 13.95 -12.23
C PRO A 9 -4.10 12.53 -12.74
N SER A 10 -4.93 11.60 -12.27
CA SER A 10 -4.74 10.20 -12.60
C SER A 10 -4.69 9.90 -14.10
N GLY A 11 -3.91 8.88 -14.47
CA GLY A 11 -3.73 8.44 -15.86
C GLY A 11 -3.08 9.48 -16.80
N ALA A 12 -2.57 10.59 -16.28
CA ALA A 12 -1.84 11.56 -17.08
C ALA A 12 -0.43 11.08 -17.49
N ALA A 13 0.07 9.99 -16.90
CA ALA A 13 1.42 9.49 -17.11
C ALA A 13 1.41 8.11 -17.78
N SER A 14 1.97 8.00 -18.98
CA SER A 14 2.37 6.70 -19.58
C SER A 14 3.73 6.22 -19.06
N ASN A 15 4.57 7.13 -18.57
CA ASN A 15 5.83 6.84 -17.89
C ASN A 15 5.95 7.74 -16.64
N PRO A 16 5.61 7.22 -15.45
CA PRO A 16 5.59 7.97 -14.19
C PRO A 16 6.93 8.55 -13.78
N ARG A 17 8.01 7.76 -13.93
CA ARG A 17 9.38 8.18 -13.62
C ARG A 17 9.78 9.41 -14.43
N ARG A 18 9.60 9.32 -15.76
CA ARG A 18 9.94 10.42 -16.66
C ARG A 18 9.08 11.66 -16.42
N LEU A 19 7.82 11.48 -16.03
CA LEU A 19 6.97 12.60 -15.63
C LEU A 19 7.52 13.25 -14.35
N ALA A 20 7.79 12.48 -13.30
CA ALA A 20 8.31 12.99 -12.03
C ALA A 20 9.64 13.75 -12.21
N GLU A 21 10.57 13.22 -13.01
CA GLU A 21 11.83 13.92 -13.36
C GLU A 21 11.57 15.28 -14.01
N ARG A 22 10.56 15.40 -14.88
CA ARG A 22 10.17 16.71 -15.46
C ARG A 22 9.49 17.62 -14.45
N LEU A 23 8.67 17.08 -13.55
CA LEU A 23 7.97 17.86 -12.53
C LEU A 23 8.94 18.43 -11.50
N ALA A 24 10.01 17.70 -11.18
CA ALA A 24 11.13 18.18 -10.35
C ALA A 24 11.76 19.46 -10.93
N ASP A 25 11.81 19.56 -12.27
CA ASP A 25 12.27 20.73 -13.01
C ASP A 25 11.18 21.79 -13.28
N GLU A 26 9.98 21.66 -12.69
CA GLU A 26 8.78 22.45 -12.99
C GLU A 26 8.41 22.47 -14.50
N LYS A 27 8.69 21.39 -15.22
CA LYS A 27 8.33 21.19 -16.65
C LYS A 27 7.04 20.37 -16.78
N GLY A 28 5.97 20.88 -16.17
CA GLY A 28 4.64 20.24 -16.14
C GLY A 28 3.61 20.80 -17.12
N GLY A 29 4.01 21.67 -18.06
CA GLY A 29 3.07 22.40 -18.95
C GLY A 29 2.22 21.53 -19.87
N ASP A 30 2.58 20.26 -20.05
CA ASP A 30 1.82 19.30 -20.86
C ASP A 30 0.67 18.63 -20.07
N LEU A 31 0.66 18.74 -18.74
CA LEU A 31 -0.44 18.27 -17.91
C LEU A 31 -1.61 19.24 -18.02
N LEU A 32 -2.82 18.73 -18.20
CA LEU A 32 -4.01 19.58 -18.21
C LEU A 32 -4.26 20.15 -16.80
N PRO A 33 -4.62 21.44 -16.67
CA PRO A 33 -5.14 22.01 -15.43
C PRO A 33 -6.30 21.20 -14.86
N ASP A 34 -6.31 20.99 -13.55
CA ASP A 34 -7.32 20.20 -12.86
C ASP A 34 -7.65 20.77 -11.48
N GLN A 35 -8.92 21.11 -11.27
CA GLN A 35 -9.42 21.65 -10.00
C GLN A 35 -9.14 20.72 -8.81
N ARG A 36 -9.08 19.40 -9.05
CA ARG A 36 -8.81 18.41 -8.00
C ARG A 36 -7.42 18.57 -7.41
N VAL A 37 -6.43 19.00 -8.20
CA VAL A 37 -5.07 19.31 -7.75
C VAL A 37 -5.08 20.50 -6.79
N LEU A 38 -5.84 21.55 -7.10
CA LEU A 38 -6.00 22.71 -6.22
C LEU A 38 -6.71 22.34 -4.91
N SER A 39 -7.77 21.53 -4.99
CA SER A 39 -8.50 21.05 -3.81
C SER A 39 -7.63 20.18 -2.90
N PHE A 40 -6.83 19.28 -3.47
CA PHE A 40 -5.87 18.48 -2.73
C PHE A 40 -4.80 19.34 -2.05
N ARG A 41 -4.22 20.31 -2.77
CA ARG A 41 -3.26 21.27 -2.20
C ARG A 41 -3.84 22.03 -1.01
N ALA A 42 -5.06 22.55 -1.15
CA ALA A 42 -5.73 23.27 -0.07
C ALA A 42 -5.94 22.38 1.16
N GLU A 43 -6.31 21.11 0.95
CA GLU A 43 -6.48 20.13 2.02
C GLU A 43 -5.15 19.77 2.71
N LEU A 44 -4.05 19.64 1.96
CA LEU A 44 -2.70 19.46 2.51
C LEU A 44 -2.34 20.61 3.46
N LEU A 45 -2.54 21.85 3.02
CA LEU A 45 -2.22 23.03 3.83
C LEU A 45 -3.16 23.21 5.02
N ARG A 46 -4.42 22.78 4.89
CA ARG A 46 -5.37 22.79 6.00
C ARG A 46 -4.96 21.82 7.11
N ARG A 47 -4.49 20.62 6.76
CA ARG A 47 -4.06 19.59 7.73
C ARG A 47 -2.64 19.81 8.25
N TRP A 48 -1.75 20.26 7.37
CA TRP A 48 -0.34 20.49 7.67
C TRP A 48 0.10 21.85 7.13
N PRO A 49 -0.22 22.95 7.85
CA PRO A 49 0.17 24.30 7.43
C PRO A 49 1.68 24.48 7.24
N GLY A 50 2.49 23.70 7.98
CA GLY A 50 3.95 23.70 7.87
C GLY A 50 4.51 23.16 6.53
N LEU A 51 3.66 22.61 5.65
CA LEU A 51 4.06 22.22 4.31
C LEU A 51 4.05 23.38 3.31
N ALA A 52 3.56 24.57 3.67
CA ALA A 52 3.46 25.71 2.76
C ALA A 52 4.74 26.01 1.97
N ASP A 53 5.90 25.94 2.65
CA ASP A 53 7.21 26.22 2.03
C ASP A 53 7.86 24.99 1.37
N ARG A 54 7.13 23.88 1.30
CA ARG A 54 7.62 22.57 0.85
C ARG A 54 6.79 21.98 -0.27
N ILE A 55 5.84 22.75 -0.81
CA ILE A 55 4.96 22.32 -1.90
C ILE A 55 5.31 23.07 -3.19
N ALA A 56 5.63 22.30 -4.22
CA ALA A 56 5.82 22.75 -5.59
C ALA A 56 4.61 22.40 -6.47
N PRO A 57 4.40 23.07 -7.60
CA PRO A 57 4.97 24.37 -7.92
C PRO A 57 4.33 25.43 -7.02
N TRP A 58 4.91 26.62 -6.94
CA TRP A 58 4.41 27.65 -6.03
C TRP A 58 3.07 28.25 -6.50
N HIS A 59 2.17 28.57 -5.57
CA HIS A 59 0.88 29.24 -5.84
C HIS A 59 0.81 30.58 -5.08
N HIS A 60 0.49 31.66 -5.79
CA HIS A 60 0.60 33.05 -5.31
C HIS A 60 -0.48 33.45 -4.28
N ASP A 61 -1.69 32.89 -4.36
CA ASP A 61 -2.80 33.23 -3.44
C ASP A 61 -2.70 32.64 -2.02
N LEU A 62 -1.61 31.96 -1.65
CA LEU A 62 -1.46 31.29 -0.35
C LEU A 62 -0.49 31.98 0.63
N GLY A 63 -0.03 33.21 0.33
CA GLY A 63 0.38 34.17 1.36
C GLY A 63 1.85 34.20 1.82
N SER A 64 2.79 33.47 1.22
CA SER A 64 4.21 33.56 1.62
C SER A 64 5.23 33.57 0.45
N ARG A 65 5.86 34.75 0.25
CA ARG A 65 7.05 35.16 -0.57
C ARG A 65 7.06 34.98 -2.12
N GLN A 66 7.71 35.93 -2.81
CA GLN A 66 7.87 36.16 -4.28
C GLN A 66 9.05 35.39 -4.95
N PRO A 67 9.30 35.47 -6.28
CA PRO A 67 8.42 35.35 -7.46
C PRO A 67 8.90 34.26 -8.46
N TRP A 68 9.80 33.35 -8.08
CA TRP A 68 10.52 32.45 -9.01
C TRP A 68 9.86 31.07 -9.20
N GLY A 69 8.54 30.96 -9.04
CA GLY A 69 7.80 29.72 -9.29
C GLY A 69 6.78 29.91 -10.41
N ARG A 70 6.62 28.88 -11.25
CA ARG A 70 5.62 28.87 -12.32
C ARG A 70 4.21 28.72 -11.75
N ALA A 71 3.60 29.86 -11.45
CA ALA A 71 2.24 30.00 -10.96
C ALA A 71 1.17 29.33 -11.84
N ASP A 72 1.46 29.16 -13.14
CA ASP A 72 0.63 28.54 -14.17
C ASP A 72 0.54 27.00 -14.07
N LEU A 73 1.24 26.40 -13.09
CA LEU A 73 1.33 24.94 -12.94
C LEU A 73 0.71 24.42 -11.64
N ALA A 74 0.27 25.30 -10.73
CA ALA A 74 -0.18 24.90 -9.40
C ALA A 74 -1.52 24.13 -9.40
N ASP A 75 -2.27 24.23 -10.49
CA ASP A 75 -3.47 23.44 -10.80
C ASP A 75 -3.16 22.16 -11.60
N ARG A 76 -1.90 21.87 -11.92
CA ARG A 76 -1.51 20.72 -12.75
C ARG A 76 -0.86 19.59 -11.97
N PHE A 77 -0.07 19.93 -10.94
CA PHE A 77 0.56 18.94 -10.06
C PHE A 77 0.87 19.51 -8.68
N VAL A 78 1.22 18.62 -7.75
CA VAL A 78 1.78 18.93 -6.44
C VAL A 78 3.06 18.12 -6.26
N GLY A 79 4.19 18.77 -6.02
CA GLY A 79 5.40 18.15 -5.48
C GLY A 79 5.52 18.48 -4.00
N VAL A 80 5.90 17.54 -3.14
CA VAL A 80 6.05 17.77 -1.71
C VAL A 80 7.42 17.27 -1.25
N THR A 81 8.23 18.16 -0.69
CA THR A 81 9.52 17.80 -0.10
C THR A 81 9.39 17.56 1.40
N LEU A 82 9.60 16.33 1.84
CA LEU A 82 9.41 15.91 3.23
C LEU A 82 10.76 15.63 3.92
N PRO A 83 10.89 15.92 5.22
CA PRO A 83 12.03 15.50 5.99
C PRO A 83 11.96 13.98 6.22
N TYR A 84 13.13 13.33 6.26
CA TYR A 84 13.21 11.92 6.63
C TYR A 84 12.54 11.67 8.00
N GLY A 85 11.73 10.61 8.09
CA GLY A 85 11.01 10.24 9.31
C GLY A 85 9.78 11.10 9.62
N TRP A 86 9.23 11.82 8.64
CA TRP A 86 7.93 12.48 8.81
C TRP A 86 6.85 11.43 9.14
N ALA A 87 6.01 11.71 10.14
CA ALA A 87 5.14 10.69 10.73
C ALA A 87 3.94 10.32 9.84
N ASP A 88 3.46 11.25 9.01
CA ASP A 88 2.20 11.12 8.26
C ASP A 88 2.42 10.76 6.78
N THR A 89 3.59 10.24 6.45
CA THR A 89 4.04 9.99 5.06
C THR A 89 3.16 9.00 4.32
N SER A 90 2.69 7.97 5.04
CA SER A 90 1.76 6.96 4.53
C SER A 90 0.36 7.49 4.24
N VAL A 91 -0.03 8.62 4.84
CA VAL A 91 -1.37 9.22 4.70
C VAL A 91 -1.50 10.02 3.39
N LEU A 92 -0.41 10.60 2.89
CA LEU A 92 -0.45 11.49 1.72
C LEU A 92 -0.96 10.82 0.45
N PRO A 93 -0.52 9.61 0.06
CA PRO A 93 -1.03 9.02 -1.16
C PRO A 93 -2.47 8.51 -1.01
N ALA A 94 -2.89 8.13 0.21
CA ALA A 94 -4.30 7.80 0.47
C ALA A 94 -5.20 9.04 0.34
N LEU A 95 -4.73 10.20 0.83
CA LEU A 95 -5.42 11.47 0.66
C LEU A 95 -5.47 11.87 -0.82
N ALA A 96 -4.36 11.78 -1.55
CA ALA A 96 -4.30 12.08 -2.99
C ALA A 96 -5.29 11.22 -3.79
N GLY A 97 -5.39 9.93 -3.45
CA GLY A 97 -6.37 9.01 -4.04
C GLY A 97 -7.82 9.46 -3.85
N ALA A 98 -8.18 9.99 -2.68
CA ALA A 98 -9.52 10.53 -2.43
C ALA A 98 -9.88 11.74 -3.33
N PHE A 99 -8.88 12.44 -3.87
CA PHE A 99 -9.05 13.52 -4.84
C PHE A 99 -8.91 13.05 -6.31
N GLY A 100 -8.70 11.76 -6.57
CA GLY A 100 -8.51 11.29 -7.94
C GLY A 100 -7.15 11.66 -8.54
N LEU A 101 -6.11 11.74 -7.70
CA LEU A 101 -4.72 12.02 -8.08
C LEU A 101 -3.78 10.82 -7.87
N ASP A 102 -2.95 10.55 -8.88
CA ASP A 102 -1.87 9.58 -8.75
C ASP A 102 -0.74 10.18 -7.91
N SER A 103 -0.06 9.33 -7.15
CA SER A 103 1.10 9.66 -6.31
C SER A 103 2.31 8.86 -6.75
N TYR A 104 3.47 9.47 -6.79
CA TYR A 104 4.71 8.80 -7.17
C TYR A 104 5.85 9.12 -6.21
N ASP A 105 6.56 8.07 -5.81
CA ASP A 105 7.75 8.10 -4.98
C ASP A 105 8.97 7.71 -5.85
N PRO A 106 9.86 8.67 -6.19
CA PRO A 106 11.05 8.42 -6.98
C PRO A 106 12.15 7.64 -6.23
N GLN A 107 12.13 7.60 -4.90
CA GLN A 107 13.14 6.90 -4.10
C GLN A 107 12.93 5.38 -4.15
N VAL A 108 11.68 4.93 -4.28
CA VAL A 108 11.33 3.51 -4.44
C VAL A 108 10.74 3.17 -5.82
N GLU A 109 10.74 4.14 -6.74
CA GLU A 109 10.15 4.06 -8.10
C GLU A 109 8.70 3.54 -8.10
N GLN A 110 7.90 3.95 -7.11
CA GLN A 110 6.54 3.45 -6.90
C GLN A 110 5.49 4.47 -7.38
N LEU A 111 4.59 4.04 -8.27
CA LEU A 111 3.36 4.76 -8.61
C LEU A 111 2.17 4.18 -7.83
N LEU A 112 1.37 5.08 -7.27
CA LEU A 112 0.12 4.79 -6.58
C LEU A 112 -1.00 5.58 -7.27
N SER A 113 -1.79 4.93 -8.11
CA SER A 113 -2.85 5.64 -8.84
C SER A 113 -4.08 5.96 -7.96
N ALA A 114 -4.91 6.92 -8.37
CA ALA A 114 -6.18 7.18 -7.67
C ALA A 114 -7.34 6.34 -8.16
N TRP A 115 -7.26 5.92 -9.44
CA TRP A 115 -8.16 4.91 -10.00
C TRP A 115 -7.64 3.50 -9.80
N ALA A 116 -6.40 3.39 -9.33
CA ALA A 116 -6.07 2.26 -8.50
C ALA A 116 -7.05 2.28 -7.34
N ARG A 117 -8.06 1.41 -7.43
CA ARG A 117 -8.84 1.02 -6.25
C ARG A 117 -7.81 0.63 -5.18
N PRO A 118 -8.18 0.61 -3.89
CA PRO A 118 -7.27 0.09 -2.86
C PRO A 118 -6.59 -1.25 -3.28
N GLN A 119 -7.27 -2.01 -4.14
CA GLN A 119 -6.88 -3.22 -4.88
C GLN A 119 -5.60 -3.14 -5.76
N ASP A 120 -5.13 -1.98 -6.22
CA ASP A 120 -3.98 -1.88 -7.16
C ASP A 120 -2.65 -1.52 -6.47
N ARG A 121 -2.61 -1.45 -5.14
CA ARG A 121 -1.41 -1.05 -4.38
C ARG A 121 -0.32 -2.12 -4.28
N ARG A 122 -0.57 -3.32 -4.80
CA ARG A 122 0.40 -4.40 -5.13
C ARG A 122 -0.20 -5.34 -6.18
N VAL A 123 -0.34 -4.89 -7.44
CA VAL A 123 -0.66 -5.83 -8.54
C VAL A 123 0.17 -5.52 -9.78
N LEU A 124 1.42 -5.96 -9.72
CA LEU A 124 2.16 -6.55 -10.82
C LEU A 124 2.55 -7.93 -10.28
N ASP A 125 1.83 -9.04 -10.32
CA ASP A 125 0.78 -9.62 -11.14
C ASP A 125 -0.08 -10.54 -10.22
N GLY A 126 -1.39 -10.68 -10.43
CA GLY A 126 -2.22 -11.87 -10.14
C GLY A 126 -2.27 -12.60 -8.77
N LEU A 127 -1.34 -12.40 -7.85
CA LEU A 127 -1.21 -13.10 -6.56
C LEU A 127 -0.66 -12.12 -5.53
N ALA A 128 -1.47 -11.81 -4.51
CA ALA A 128 -1.03 -11.07 -3.35
C ALA A 128 -0.46 -12.05 -2.30
N GLN A 129 0.47 -11.56 -1.48
CA GLN A 129 1.08 -12.31 -0.39
C GLN A 129 1.03 -11.45 0.89
N VAL A 130 0.58 -12.08 1.99
CA VAL A 130 0.55 -11.50 3.35
C VAL A 130 1.20 -12.52 4.28
N GLY A 131 2.00 -12.10 5.26
CA GLY A 131 2.65 -13.02 6.17
C GLY A 131 2.90 -12.42 7.55
N GLY A 132 3.02 -13.30 8.53
CA GLY A 132 3.17 -12.95 9.95
C GLY A 132 3.40 -14.19 10.80
N TRP A 133 3.20 -14.04 12.10
CA TRP A 133 3.39 -15.10 13.09
C TRP A 133 2.16 -15.17 13.97
N VAL A 134 1.79 -16.37 14.39
CA VAL A 134 0.64 -16.59 15.28
C VAL A 134 1.02 -17.62 16.34
N GLY A 135 0.46 -17.53 17.55
CA GLY A 135 0.56 -18.61 18.53
C GLY A 135 -0.05 -19.90 17.99
N GLU A 136 0.53 -21.06 18.30
CA GLU A 136 0.01 -22.38 17.86
C GLU A 136 -1.46 -22.58 18.28
N GLU A 137 -1.82 -22.12 19.48
CA GLU A 137 -3.19 -22.15 20.02
C GLU A 137 -4.18 -21.24 19.27
N HIS A 138 -3.69 -20.31 18.46
CA HIS A 138 -4.49 -19.36 17.71
C HIS A 138 -4.61 -19.72 16.22
N LEU A 139 -3.87 -20.73 15.75
CA LEU A 139 -3.88 -21.16 14.34
C LEU A 139 -5.26 -21.58 13.84
N VAL A 140 -5.98 -22.42 14.60
CA VAL A 140 -7.34 -22.86 14.21
C VAL A 140 -8.29 -21.66 14.11
N ARG A 141 -8.16 -20.69 15.02
CA ARG A 141 -8.97 -19.48 15.02
C ARG A 141 -8.66 -18.59 13.81
N LEU A 142 -7.38 -18.45 13.48
CA LEU A 142 -6.92 -17.75 12.29
C LEU A 142 -7.53 -18.36 11.02
N LEU A 143 -7.40 -19.68 10.84
CA LEU A 143 -7.88 -20.39 9.65
C LEU A 143 -9.40 -20.33 9.50
N ARG A 144 -10.16 -20.50 10.59
CA ARG A 144 -11.63 -20.32 10.55
C ARG A 144 -12.03 -18.91 10.13
N GLN A 145 -11.33 -17.89 10.62
CA GLN A 145 -11.64 -16.50 10.31
C GLN A 145 -11.27 -16.15 8.85
N ILE A 146 -10.13 -16.63 8.35
CA ILE A 146 -9.75 -16.50 6.93
C ILE A 146 -10.79 -17.21 6.05
N SER A 147 -11.17 -18.43 6.42
CA SER A 147 -12.19 -19.22 5.71
C SER A 147 -13.52 -18.49 5.61
N THR A 148 -13.92 -17.81 6.68
CA THR A 148 -15.12 -16.95 6.70
C THR A 148 -15.03 -15.80 5.69
N TYR A 149 -13.85 -15.18 5.52
CA TYR A 149 -13.69 -14.09 4.55
C TYR A 149 -13.81 -14.52 3.10
N ILE A 150 -13.42 -15.74 2.78
CA ILE A 150 -13.47 -16.31 1.42
C ILE A 150 -14.67 -17.23 1.18
N GLY A 151 -15.55 -17.38 2.16
CA GLY A 151 -16.71 -18.29 2.08
C GLY A 151 -16.34 -19.77 2.00
N TYR A 152 -15.15 -20.17 2.49
CA TYR A 152 -14.77 -21.57 2.63
C TYR A 152 -15.43 -22.17 3.87
N ALA A 153 -16.00 -23.37 3.73
CA ALA A 153 -16.68 -24.08 4.82
C ALA A 153 -15.67 -24.88 5.64
N TYR A 154 -15.00 -24.20 6.57
CA TYR A 154 -14.05 -24.83 7.48
C TYR A 154 -14.76 -25.81 8.44
N ASP A 155 -14.32 -27.06 8.48
CA ASP A 155 -14.94 -28.14 9.27
C ASP A 155 -13.93 -29.00 10.08
N ASP A 156 -14.40 -30.10 10.65
CA ASP A 156 -13.58 -30.97 11.51
C ASP A 156 -12.48 -31.72 10.71
N LEU A 157 -12.64 -31.90 9.39
CA LEU A 157 -11.62 -32.53 8.55
C LEU A 157 -10.42 -31.58 8.35
N ASP A 158 -10.69 -30.28 8.29
CA ASP A 158 -9.65 -29.26 8.23
C ASP A 158 -8.78 -29.26 9.49
N GLU A 159 -9.39 -29.41 10.67
CA GLU A 159 -8.63 -29.53 11.93
C GLU A 159 -7.82 -30.82 12.02
N ALA A 160 -8.40 -31.93 11.53
CA ALA A 160 -7.67 -33.19 11.43
C ALA A 160 -6.45 -33.08 10.51
N ALA A 161 -6.55 -32.31 9.41
CA ALA A 161 -5.46 -32.10 8.47
C ALA A 161 -4.28 -31.31 9.06
N LEU A 162 -4.51 -30.50 10.10
CA LEU A 162 -3.46 -29.74 10.80
C LEU A 162 -2.77 -30.57 11.88
N THR A 163 -3.36 -31.69 12.32
CA THR A 163 -2.80 -32.51 13.38
C THR A 163 -1.49 -33.15 12.93
N GLY A 164 -0.37 -32.74 13.54
CA GLY A 164 0.97 -33.19 13.18
C GLY A 164 1.53 -32.57 11.89
N ALA A 165 0.78 -31.69 11.21
CA ALA A 165 1.17 -31.10 9.93
C ALA A 165 2.37 -30.16 10.04
N LEU A 166 2.57 -29.57 11.21
CA LEU A 166 3.68 -28.65 11.49
C LEU A 166 4.94 -29.37 11.98
N GLU A 167 4.84 -30.66 12.32
CA GLU A 167 5.99 -31.42 12.82
C GLU A 167 7.06 -31.53 11.73
N GLY A 168 8.25 -30.98 12.01
CA GLY A 168 9.37 -30.99 11.06
C GLY A 168 9.31 -29.93 9.97
N THR A 169 8.33 -29.02 10.01
CA THR A 169 8.36 -27.80 9.19
C THR A 169 9.43 -26.82 9.69
N ASN A 170 9.92 -25.96 8.80
CA ASN A 170 10.92 -24.94 9.09
C ASN A 170 10.79 -23.79 8.09
N ASP A 171 10.56 -22.59 8.58
CA ASP A 171 10.37 -21.40 7.75
C ASP A 171 11.66 -20.90 7.09
N GLU A 172 12.82 -21.27 7.64
CA GLU A 172 14.14 -21.01 7.05
C GLU A 172 14.45 -21.92 5.85
N ALA A 173 13.78 -23.07 5.74
CA ALA A 173 13.95 -23.99 4.62
C ALA A 173 12.99 -23.67 3.48
N ALA A 174 13.50 -23.62 2.25
CA ALA A 174 12.70 -23.28 1.06
C ALA A 174 11.55 -24.26 0.80
N ASP A 175 11.72 -25.53 1.19
CA ASP A 175 10.75 -26.62 1.11
C ASP A 175 10.21 -27.04 2.49
N GLY A 176 10.47 -26.24 3.52
CA GLY A 176 10.08 -26.54 4.91
C GLY A 176 8.69 -26.06 5.29
N TRP A 177 7.86 -25.62 4.34
CA TRP A 177 6.53 -25.10 4.60
C TRP A 177 5.47 -26.19 4.34
N PHE A 178 4.42 -26.20 5.17
CA PHE A 178 3.22 -26.99 4.96
C PHE A 178 2.21 -26.19 4.14
N ASP A 179 1.84 -26.75 2.98
CA ASP A 179 0.88 -26.17 2.05
C ASP A 179 -0.55 -26.57 2.44
N TYR A 180 -1.35 -25.58 2.83
CA TYR A 180 -2.74 -25.76 3.21
C TYR A 180 -3.67 -24.94 2.30
N PRO A 181 -4.21 -25.56 1.23
CA PRO A 181 -5.05 -24.86 0.26
C PRO A 181 -6.48 -24.66 0.77
N LEU A 182 -6.97 -23.42 0.72
CA LEU A 182 -8.37 -23.06 0.99
C LEU A 182 -9.10 -22.77 -0.31
N ALA A 183 -10.01 -23.66 -0.69
CA ALA A 183 -10.79 -23.60 -1.93
C ALA A 183 -11.99 -22.63 -1.87
N GLY A 184 -11.83 -21.48 -1.21
CA GLY A 184 -12.83 -20.42 -1.16
C GLY A 184 -12.89 -19.57 -2.43
N THR A 185 -13.62 -18.46 -2.37
CA THR A 185 -13.69 -17.45 -3.43
C THR A 185 -13.29 -16.07 -2.87
N PRO A 186 -12.08 -15.57 -3.17
CA PRO A 186 -11.03 -16.18 -4.00
C PRO A 186 -10.34 -17.38 -3.31
N PRO A 187 -9.74 -18.31 -4.08
CA PRO A 187 -8.96 -19.40 -3.50
C PRO A 187 -7.64 -18.86 -2.94
N LEU A 188 -7.25 -19.37 -1.77
CA LEU A 188 -6.02 -18.99 -1.07
C LEU A 188 -5.18 -20.23 -0.76
N LEU A 189 -3.86 -20.07 -0.78
CA LEU A 189 -2.90 -21.04 -0.28
C LEU A 189 -2.33 -20.51 1.04
N ILE A 190 -2.46 -21.28 2.11
CA ILE A 190 -1.88 -20.95 3.41
C ILE A 190 -0.62 -21.80 3.59
N LEU A 191 0.51 -21.14 3.72
CA LEU A 191 1.81 -21.73 4.00
C LEU A 191 2.07 -21.61 5.49
N LEU A 192 2.28 -22.74 6.16
CA LEU A 192 2.49 -22.83 7.60
C LEU A 192 3.85 -23.45 7.88
N ALA A 193 4.61 -22.87 8.82
CA ALA A 193 5.83 -23.48 9.30
C ALA A 193 6.01 -23.19 10.79
N GLN A 194 6.54 -24.16 11.54
CA GLN A 194 6.85 -24.00 12.95
C GLN A 194 8.37 -24.02 13.13
N PRO A 195 9.00 -22.87 13.42
CA PRO A 195 10.44 -22.83 13.63
C PRO A 195 10.86 -23.75 14.79
N PRO A 196 12.01 -24.44 14.69
CA PRO A 196 12.47 -25.34 15.74
C PRO A 196 12.63 -24.63 17.09
N GLY A 197 11.94 -25.12 18.13
CA GLY A 197 12.02 -24.56 19.48
C GLY A 197 11.17 -23.30 19.70
N SER A 198 10.29 -22.95 18.76
CA SER A 198 9.35 -21.84 18.85
C SER A 198 7.94 -22.30 19.23
N ALA A 199 7.24 -21.48 20.01
CA ALA A 199 5.81 -21.64 20.31
C ALA A 199 4.91 -20.88 19.31
N VAL A 200 5.51 -20.26 18.29
CA VAL A 200 4.79 -19.56 17.23
C VAL A 200 4.89 -20.31 15.91
N VAL A 201 3.86 -20.14 15.09
CA VAL A 201 3.75 -20.65 13.73
C VAL A 201 3.91 -19.48 12.77
N SER A 202 4.88 -19.58 11.87
CA SER A 202 5.05 -18.70 10.72
C SER A 202 3.90 -18.97 9.75
N VAL A 203 3.18 -17.92 9.39
CA VAL A 203 2.04 -18.00 8.46
C VAL A 203 2.30 -17.10 7.28
N ARG A 204 2.04 -17.63 6.10
CA ARG A 204 2.04 -16.88 4.85
C ARG A 204 0.81 -17.25 4.05
N VAL A 205 0.12 -16.25 3.55
CA VAL A 205 -1.11 -16.39 2.77
C VAL A 205 -0.83 -15.89 1.37
N GLU A 206 -1.07 -16.74 0.38
CA GLU A 206 -0.87 -16.47 -1.04
C GLU A 206 -2.18 -16.68 -1.80
N GLY A 207 -2.42 -15.89 -2.84
CA GLY A 207 -3.60 -16.06 -3.68
C GLY A 207 -4.09 -14.76 -4.27
N THR A 208 -5.16 -14.83 -5.06
CA THR A 208 -5.77 -13.65 -5.68
C THR A 208 -6.57 -12.88 -4.64
N MET A 209 -5.90 -12.13 -3.77
CA MET A 209 -6.54 -11.30 -2.75
C MET A 209 -6.72 -9.86 -3.24
N ASP A 210 -7.86 -9.27 -2.90
CA ASP A 210 -8.02 -7.82 -2.98
C ASP A 210 -7.47 -7.16 -1.70
N LEU A 211 -7.28 -5.83 -1.69
CA LEU A 211 -6.69 -5.16 -0.53
C LEU A 211 -7.55 -5.31 0.73
N VAL A 212 -8.87 -5.33 0.60
CA VAL A 212 -9.76 -5.47 1.77
C VAL A 212 -9.52 -6.81 2.45
N LEU A 213 -9.40 -7.88 1.67
CA LEU A 213 -9.08 -9.20 2.14
C LEU A 213 -7.65 -9.26 2.70
N ALA A 214 -6.67 -8.74 1.97
CA ALA A 214 -5.26 -8.73 2.40
C ALA A 214 -5.07 -7.97 3.72
N THR A 215 -5.63 -6.77 3.86
CA THR A 215 -5.56 -5.97 5.10
C THR A 215 -6.31 -6.63 6.25
N ARG A 216 -7.45 -7.30 6.00
CA ARG A 216 -8.15 -8.05 7.04
C ARG A 216 -7.33 -9.23 7.55
N ILE A 217 -6.62 -9.91 6.65
CA ILE A 217 -5.73 -11.03 6.99
C ILE A 217 -4.49 -10.52 7.74
N GLU A 218 -3.88 -9.42 7.29
CA GLU A 218 -2.75 -8.77 7.96
C GLU A 218 -3.14 -8.33 9.38
N THR A 219 -4.27 -7.62 9.52
CA THR A 219 -4.78 -7.20 10.84
C THR A 219 -5.06 -8.40 11.74
N LEU A 220 -5.53 -9.51 11.18
CA LEU A 220 -5.83 -10.73 11.93
C LEU A 220 -4.55 -11.42 12.44
N LEU A 221 -3.47 -11.37 11.67
CA LEU A 221 -2.15 -11.86 12.09
C LEU A 221 -1.52 -10.97 13.18
N ASP A 222 -1.80 -9.67 13.20
CA ASP A 222 -1.25 -8.75 14.21
C ASP A 222 -1.92 -8.87 15.59
N ILE A 223 -3.14 -9.41 15.65
CA ILE A 223 -3.97 -9.44 16.87
C ILE A 223 -4.07 -10.83 17.52
N LEU A 224 -3.58 -11.87 16.84
CA LEU A 224 -3.59 -13.26 17.31
C LEU A 224 -2.16 -13.69 17.64
#